data_AF-A0A5S4ZTJ3-F1
#
_entry.id   AF-A0A5S4ZTJ3-F1
#
_cell.length_a   1.000
_cell.length_b   1.000
_cell.length_c   1.000
_cell.angle_alpha   90.00
_cell.angle_beta   90.00
_cell.angle_gamma   90.00
#
_symmetry.space_group_name_H-M   'P 1'
#
loop_
_entity.id
_entity.type
_entity.pdbx_description
1 polymer ?
#
loop_
_entity_poly.entity_id
_entity_poly.type
_entity_poly.pdbx_seq_one_letter_code
_entity_poly.pdbx_strand_id
1 'polypeptide(L)'
;MQGCDGMERNVAKHVLADVLLVTHGAKGEQEARIMYELLRRSYRTRHMEWHEECLQSAWEQYRYWLQSNSTFKIPGRQPPGNRRKKNTDSLYPIRLEKRGRNEWEFAWPGEVLNLMHKFDRGSEHLEKGDLTGAKRIFNAIIRECPYFIHAYNKLAAMEWDKGNLAQAERHYSQAYEIGRSVLPVNFRGKLPWGWVENRPFLHTLHGLALVKLRRGDPQSAKKLLDWLIKLEPEDFLGARSIIDDIRKGTVPWDE
;
A
#
# COMPACT_ATOMS: atom_id res chain seq x y z
N MET A 1 -10.39 -26.07 27.66
CA MET A 1 -9.97 -25.71 26.29
C MET A 1 -11.24 -25.62 25.45
N GLN A 2 -11.66 -24.40 25.10
CA GLN A 2 -12.84 -24.17 24.27
C GLN A 2 -12.59 -24.77 22.88
N GLY A 3 -13.42 -25.72 22.47
CA GLY A 3 -13.37 -26.29 21.13
C GLY A 3 -13.74 -25.23 20.11
N CYS A 4 -12.86 -24.98 19.13
CA CYS A 4 -13.18 -24.19 17.95
C CYS A 4 -14.49 -24.68 17.32
N ASP A 5 -15.41 -23.75 17.05
CA ASP A 5 -16.76 -24.02 16.54
C ASP A 5 -16.69 -24.80 15.21
N GLY A 6 -17.56 -25.78 15.02
CA GLY A 6 -17.60 -26.63 13.82
C GLY A 6 -17.73 -25.83 12.52
N MET A 7 -18.34 -24.63 12.61
CA MET A 7 -18.44 -23.69 11.50
C MET A 7 -17.07 -23.14 11.06
N GLU A 8 -16.20 -22.76 12.00
CA GLU A 8 -14.87 -22.21 11.71
C GLU A 8 -13.96 -23.26 11.05
N ARG A 9 -14.09 -24.53 11.48
CA ARG A 9 -13.38 -25.67 10.87
C ARG A 9 -13.75 -25.86 9.41
N ASN A 10 -15.05 -25.78 9.12
CA ASN A 10 -15.55 -25.91 7.76
C ASN A 10 -15.12 -24.74 6.87
N VAL A 11 -15.12 -23.51 7.38
CA VAL A 11 -14.62 -22.35 6.63
C VAL A 11 -13.13 -22.50 6.32
N ALA A 12 -12.31 -22.84 7.31
CA ALA A 12 -10.87 -23.04 7.13
C ALA A 12 -10.55 -24.14 6.10
N LYS A 13 -11.27 -25.27 6.16
CA LYS A 13 -11.17 -26.35 5.18
C LYS A 13 -11.42 -25.85 3.75
N HIS A 14 -12.53 -25.14 3.51
CA HIS A 14 -12.90 -24.70 2.16
C HIS A 14 -11.92 -23.67 1.61
N VAL A 15 -11.50 -22.70 2.43
CA VAL A 15 -10.51 -21.68 2.02
C VAL A 15 -9.19 -22.33 1.62
N LEU A 16 -8.70 -23.31 2.41
CA LEU A 16 -7.48 -24.03 2.08
C LEU A 16 -7.63 -24.86 0.78
N ALA A 17 -8.79 -25.46 0.55
CA ALA A 17 -9.07 -26.21 -0.68
C ALA A 17 -9.08 -25.30 -1.91
N ASP A 18 -9.65 -24.10 -1.80
CA ASP A 18 -9.67 -23.09 -2.87
C ASP A 18 -8.24 -22.60 -3.20
N VAL A 19 -7.42 -22.36 -2.17
CA VAL A 19 -6.01 -21.96 -2.35
C VAL A 19 -5.21 -23.03 -3.11
N LEU A 20 -5.40 -24.30 -2.76
CA LEU A 20 -4.76 -25.42 -3.46
C LEU A 20 -5.22 -25.51 -4.92
N LEU A 21 -6.52 -25.32 -5.16
CA LEU A 21 -7.10 -25.36 -6.50
C LEU A 21 -6.62 -24.19 -7.38
N VAL A 22 -6.58 -22.97 -6.85
CA VAL A 22 -6.04 -21.80 -7.57
C VAL A 22 -4.56 -21.97 -7.88
N THR A 23 -3.80 -22.52 -6.93
CA THR A 23 -2.37 -22.81 -7.12
C THR A 23 -2.17 -23.84 -8.23
N HIS A 24 -2.98 -24.91 -8.25
CA HIS A 24 -2.99 -25.89 -9.33
C HIS A 24 -3.27 -25.21 -10.68
N GLY A 25 -4.34 -24.43 -10.78
CA GLY A 25 -4.73 -23.79 -12.04
C GLY A 25 -3.69 -22.79 -12.57
N ALA A 26 -2.93 -22.16 -11.68
CA ALA A 26 -1.93 -21.14 -12.04
C ALA A 26 -0.53 -21.71 -12.33
N LYS A 27 -0.10 -22.73 -11.56
CA LYS A 27 1.29 -23.23 -11.60
C LYS A 27 1.42 -24.72 -11.86
N GLY A 28 0.35 -25.50 -11.67
CA GLY A 28 0.35 -26.94 -11.83
C GLY A 28 0.19 -27.70 -10.51
N GLU A 29 -0.10 -29.00 -10.64
CA GLU A 29 -0.34 -29.89 -9.49
C GLU A 29 0.87 -30.01 -8.55
N GLN A 30 2.09 -29.96 -9.11
CA GLN A 30 3.33 -30.09 -8.36
C GLN A 30 3.48 -28.97 -7.33
N GLU A 31 3.18 -27.73 -7.70
CA GLU A 31 3.26 -26.56 -6.83
C GLU A 31 2.18 -26.59 -5.75
N ALA A 32 0.96 -27.05 -6.07
CA ALA A 32 -0.08 -27.25 -5.07
C ALA A 32 0.33 -28.30 -4.03
N ARG A 33 0.98 -29.38 -4.47
CA ARG A 33 1.51 -30.42 -3.56
C ARG A 33 2.63 -29.91 -2.68
N ILE A 34 3.56 -29.13 -3.22
CA ILE A 34 4.64 -28.50 -2.44
C ILE A 34 4.06 -27.58 -1.36
N MET A 35 3.07 -26.77 -1.72
CA MET A 35 2.38 -25.88 -0.77
C MET A 35 1.70 -26.67 0.36
N TYR A 36 0.98 -27.74 0.04
CA TYR A 36 0.36 -28.62 1.03
C TYR A 36 1.39 -29.22 2.01
N GLU A 37 2.49 -29.77 1.51
CA GLU A 37 3.53 -30.37 2.37
C GLU A 37 4.23 -29.33 3.26
N LEU A 38 4.45 -28.12 2.74
CA LEU A 38 5.02 -27.02 3.54
C LEU A 38 4.08 -26.63 4.69
N LEU A 39 2.79 -26.44 4.41
CA LEU A 39 1.80 -26.09 5.44
C LEU A 39 1.65 -27.22 6.47
N ARG A 40 1.62 -28.47 6.02
CA ARG A 40 1.52 -29.65 6.90
C ARG A 40 2.71 -29.75 7.85
N ARG A 41 3.94 -29.58 7.34
CA ARG A 41 5.16 -29.53 8.18
C ARG A 41 5.08 -28.38 9.18
N SER A 42 4.66 -27.20 8.73
CA SER A 42 4.52 -25.99 9.53
C SER A 42 3.55 -26.18 10.71
N TYR A 43 2.40 -26.82 10.49
CA TYR A 43 1.39 -27.09 11.52
C TYR A 43 1.87 -28.15 12.53
N ARG A 44 2.53 -29.22 12.07
CA ARG A 44 3.10 -30.26 12.94
C ARG A 44 4.13 -29.71 13.91
N THR A 45 5.08 -28.93 13.40
CA THR A 45 6.15 -28.35 14.23
C THR A 45 5.60 -27.41 15.31
N ARG A 46 4.40 -26.85 15.11
CA ARG A 46 3.74 -25.93 16.04
C ARG A 46 2.64 -26.59 16.87
N HIS A 47 2.49 -27.91 16.79
CA HIS A 47 1.43 -28.65 17.48
C HIS A 47 0.02 -28.09 17.20
N MET A 48 -0.23 -27.63 15.97
CA MET A 48 -1.52 -27.09 15.53
C MET A 48 -2.42 -28.20 14.97
N GLU A 49 -2.76 -29.18 15.79
CA GLU A 49 -3.42 -30.43 15.39
C GLU A 49 -4.72 -30.19 14.60
N TRP A 50 -5.57 -29.30 15.11
CA TRP A 50 -6.83 -28.95 14.44
C TRP A 50 -6.63 -28.32 13.04
N HIS A 51 -5.58 -27.50 12.86
CA HIS A 51 -5.31 -26.88 11.55
C HIS A 51 -4.73 -27.90 10.58
N GLU A 52 -3.96 -28.87 11.07
CA GLU A 52 -3.50 -30.00 10.27
C GLU A 52 -4.68 -30.85 9.78
N GLU A 53 -5.65 -31.16 10.64
CA GLU A 53 -6.87 -31.89 10.26
C GLU A 53 -7.68 -31.14 9.18
N CYS A 54 -7.84 -29.82 9.35
CA CYS A 54 -8.49 -28.96 8.36
C CYS A 54 -7.73 -28.98 7.01
N LEU A 55 -6.40 -28.93 7.04
CA LEU A 55 -5.56 -28.97 5.84
C LEU A 55 -5.65 -30.33 5.13
N GLN A 56 -5.67 -31.44 5.87
CA GLN A 56 -5.87 -32.78 5.31
C GLN A 56 -7.24 -32.90 4.64
N SER A 57 -8.29 -32.45 5.34
CA SER A 57 -9.66 -32.41 4.80
C SER A 57 -9.76 -31.51 3.56
N ALA A 58 -9.01 -30.40 3.53
CA ALA A 58 -8.95 -29.50 2.38
C ALA A 58 -8.26 -30.15 1.18
N TRP A 59 -7.20 -30.93 1.41
CA TRP A 59 -6.50 -31.68 0.38
C TRP A 59 -7.39 -32.75 -0.25
N GLU A 60 -8.16 -33.48 0.55
CA GLU A 60 -9.15 -34.45 0.07
C GLU A 60 -10.24 -33.77 -0.75
N GLN A 61 -10.76 -32.62 -0.28
CA GLN A 61 -11.76 -31.84 -1.00
C GLN A 61 -11.25 -31.35 -2.36
N TYR A 62 -10.03 -30.84 -2.40
CA TYR A 62 -9.34 -30.42 -3.62
C TYR A 62 -9.19 -31.59 -4.62
N ARG A 63 -8.75 -32.78 -4.15
CA ARG A 63 -8.63 -33.96 -5.01
C ARG A 63 -9.96 -34.47 -5.51
N TYR A 64 -10.99 -34.44 -4.67
CA TYR A 64 -12.36 -34.76 -5.05
C TYR A 64 -12.85 -33.85 -6.18
N TRP A 65 -12.58 -32.54 -6.08
CA TRP A 65 -12.92 -31.59 -7.15
C TRP A 65 -12.23 -31.91 -8.48
N LEU A 66 -10.93 -32.26 -8.45
CA LEU A 66 -10.21 -32.66 -9.66
C LEU A 66 -10.78 -33.93 -10.30
N GLN A 67 -11.20 -34.91 -9.49
CA GLN A 67 -11.74 -36.19 -9.98
C GLN A 67 -13.18 -36.07 -10.48
N SER A 68 -13.97 -35.19 -9.86
CA SER A 68 -15.41 -35.07 -10.14
C SER A 68 -15.72 -34.46 -11.51
N ASN A 69 -14.72 -34.05 -12.30
CA ASN A 69 -14.90 -33.30 -13.55
C ASN A 69 -15.92 -32.15 -13.42
N SER A 70 -16.14 -31.68 -12.18
CA SER A 70 -17.08 -30.61 -11.88
C SER A 70 -16.53 -29.39 -12.56
N THR A 71 -17.20 -29.01 -13.65
CA THR A 71 -16.85 -27.92 -14.54
C THR A 71 -17.12 -26.59 -13.83
N PHE A 72 -16.35 -26.33 -12.77
CA PHE A 72 -16.12 -24.96 -12.36
C PHE A 72 -15.15 -24.36 -13.36
N LYS A 73 -15.72 -23.61 -14.29
CA LYS A 73 -15.01 -22.54 -14.96
C LYS A 73 -14.46 -21.67 -13.83
N ILE A 74 -13.16 -21.78 -13.54
CA ILE A 74 -12.40 -20.61 -13.06
C ILE A 74 -12.93 -19.46 -13.93
N PRO A 75 -13.49 -18.36 -13.39
CA PRO A 75 -13.93 -17.26 -14.23
C PRO A 75 -12.77 -16.96 -15.14
N GLY A 76 -12.96 -17.31 -16.42
CA GLY A 76 -11.83 -17.53 -17.29
C GLY A 76 -10.96 -16.31 -17.22
N ARG A 77 -9.65 -16.50 -17.12
CA ARG A 77 -8.79 -15.63 -17.90
C ARG A 77 -9.36 -15.75 -19.30
N GLN A 78 -10.22 -14.81 -19.68
CA GLN A 78 -10.49 -14.58 -21.07
C GLN A 78 -9.07 -14.51 -21.68
N PRO A 79 -8.78 -15.26 -22.77
CA PRO A 79 -7.70 -14.80 -23.64
C PRO A 79 -8.01 -13.32 -23.84
N PRO A 80 -7.04 -12.39 -23.78
CA PRO A 80 -7.36 -10.98 -23.97
C PRO A 80 -7.97 -10.85 -25.36
N GLY A 81 -9.29 -11.00 -25.42
CA GLY A 81 -10.09 -10.57 -26.53
C GLY A 81 -9.79 -9.11 -26.63
N ASN A 82 -9.88 -8.60 -27.84
CA ASN A 82 -9.74 -7.20 -28.16
C ASN A 82 -10.81 -6.31 -27.45
N ARG A 83 -10.97 -6.41 -26.13
CA ARG A 83 -10.83 -5.23 -25.28
C ARG A 83 -9.58 -4.57 -25.81
N ARG A 84 -9.75 -3.56 -26.66
CA ARG A 84 -8.78 -2.47 -26.76
C ARG A 84 -8.21 -2.36 -25.36
N LYS A 85 -6.92 -2.69 -25.18
CA LYS A 85 -6.20 -2.23 -24.02
C LYS A 85 -6.59 -0.76 -23.96
N LYS A 86 -7.51 -0.39 -23.07
CA LYS A 86 -7.43 0.95 -22.54
C LYS A 86 -6.08 0.85 -21.88
N ASN A 87 -5.07 1.41 -22.56
CA ASN A 87 -3.79 1.72 -21.96
C ASN A 87 -4.11 2.55 -20.72
N THR A 88 -4.44 1.87 -19.64
CA THR A 88 -4.03 2.28 -18.33
C THR A 88 -2.73 1.53 -18.13
N ASP A 89 -1.72 1.90 -18.92
CA ASP A 89 -0.34 1.78 -18.47
C ASP A 89 -0.29 2.65 -17.22
N SER A 90 -0.74 2.08 -16.08
CA SER A 90 -0.45 2.69 -14.80
C SER A 90 1.06 2.68 -14.74
N LEU A 91 1.65 3.88 -14.76
CA LEU A 91 3.10 4.07 -14.73
C LEU A 91 3.74 3.37 -13.52
N TYR A 92 2.91 3.06 -12.52
CA TYR A 92 3.30 2.40 -11.28
C TYR A 92 2.40 1.20 -10.96
N PRO A 93 2.96 0.11 -10.40
CA PRO A 93 2.21 -1.10 -10.04
C PRO A 93 1.33 -0.97 -8.79
N ILE A 94 1.28 0.21 -8.16
CA ILE A 94 0.50 0.51 -6.95
C ILE A 94 -1.00 0.51 -7.27
N ARG A 95 -1.81 -0.04 -6.38
CA ARG A 95 -3.26 -0.14 -6.55
C ARG A 95 -4.01 0.62 -5.47
N LEU A 96 -5.31 0.81 -5.71
CA LEU A 96 -6.24 1.35 -4.74
C LEU A 96 -7.30 0.30 -4.41
N GLU A 97 -7.38 -0.09 -3.14
CA GLU A 97 -8.31 -1.11 -2.65
C GLU A 97 -9.42 -0.47 -1.82
N LYS A 98 -10.63 -1.00 -1.93
CA LYS A 98 -11.78 -0.53 -1.15
C LYS A 98 -11.84 -1.29 0.17
N ARG A 99 -11.86 -0.58 1.29
CA ARG A 99 -11.89 -1.16 2.66
C ARG A 99 -13.22 -0.98 3.37
N GLY A 100 -13.96 0.09 3.07
CA GLY A 100 -15.18 0.43 3.80
C GLY A 100 -16.22 1.19 2.98
N ARG A 101 -17.19 1.79 3.68
CA ARG A 101 -18.19 2.66 3.07
C ARG A 101 -17.52 3.98 2.66
N ASN A 102 -17.14 4.04 1.39
CA ASN A 102 -16.39 5.15 0.78
C ASN A 102 -14.95 5.30 1.29
N GLU A 103 -14.37 4.26 1.86
CA GLU A 103 -12.98 4.25 2.35
C GLU A 103 -12.10 3.37 1.48
N TRP A 104 -10.91 3.87 1.21
CA TRP A 104 -9.94 3.26 0.32
C TRP A 104 -8.56 3.25 0.96
N GLU A 105 -7.75 2.30 0.53
CA GLU A 105 -6.38 2.10 0.98
C GLU A 105 -5.46 1.91 -0.24
N PHE A 106 -4.27 2.51 -0.19
CA PHE A 106 -3.20 2.18 -1.12
C PHE A 106 -2.72 0.74 -0.89
N ALA A 107 -2.71 -0.07 -1.94
CA ALA A 107 -2.15 -1.41 -1.90
C ALA A 107 -0.82 -1.42 -2.64
N TRP A 108 0.27 -1.51 -1.86
CA TRP A 108 1.62 -1.49 -2.37
C TRP A 108 2.07 -2.87 -2.85
N PRO A 109 2.86 -2.95 -3.94
CA PRO A 109 3.46 -4.21 -4.39
C PRO A 109 4.34 -4.84 -3.30
N GLY A 110 4.48 -6.17 -3.31
CA GLY A 110 5.30 -6.88 -2.33
C GLY A 110 6.78 -6.46 -2.35
N GLU A 111 7.27 -5.97 -3.50
CA GLU A 111 8.62 -5.40 -3.66
C GLU A 111 8.87 -4.21 -2.72
N VAL A 112 7.82 -3.42 -2.41
CA VAL A 112 7.89 -2.30 -1.48
C VAL A 112 8.12 -2.79 -0.04
N LEU A 113 7.52 -3.92 0.34
CA LEU A 113 7.69 -4.49 1.69
C LEU A 113 9.15 -4.89 1.94
N ASN A 114 9.84 -5.39 0.91
CA ASN A 114 11.27 -5.73 1.00
C ASN A 114 12.17 -4.50 1.20
N LEU A 115 11.68 -3.30 0.83
CA LEU A 115 12.42 -2.05 0.94
C LEU A 115 12.18 -1.34 2.28
N MET A 116 11.17 -1.73 3.06
CA MET A 116 10.85 -1.09 4.35
C MET A 116 12.02 -1.19 5.33
N HIS A 117 12.64 -2.37 5.49
CA HIS A 117 13.82 -2.50 6.35
C HIS A 117 14.99 -1.59 5.90
N LYS A 118 15.19 -1.41 4.59
CA LYS A 118 16.20 -0.48 4.04
C LYS A 118 15.81 0.97 4.31
N PHE A 119 14.52 1.30 4.24
CA PHE A 119 13.98 2.62 4.57
C PHE A 119 14.14 2.95 6.06
N ASP A 120 13.88 2.00 6.94
CA ASP A 120 14.04 2.15 8.38
C ASP A 120 15.49 2.46 8.75
N ARG A 121 16.45 1.73 8.16
CA ARG A 121 17.88 2.06 8.28
C ARG A 121 18.18 3.48 7.81
N GLY A 122 17.59 3.93 6.71
CA GLY A 122 17.73 5.32 6.24
C GLY A 122 17.20 6.34 7.26
N SER A 123 16.11 6.00 7.95
CA SER A 123 15.52 6.81 9.01
C SER A 123 16.38 6.82 10.27
N GLU A 124 16.98 5.70 10.67
CA GLU A 124 17.93 5.64 11.77
C GLU A 124 19.16 6.54 11.53
N HIS A 125 19.65 6.63 10.29
CA HIS A 125 20.72 7.56 9.94
C HIS A 125 20.28 9.03 10.15
N LEU A 126 19.03 9.38 9.82
CA LEU A 126 18.50 10.72 10.10
C LEU A 126 18.42 11.01 11.60
N GLU A 127 17.92 10.06 12.38
CA GLU A 127 17.81 10.19 13.85
C GLU A 127 19.18 10.41 14.50
N LYS A 128 20.24 9.83 13.93
CA LYS A 128 21.63 10.01 14.35
C LYS A 128 22.29 11.29 13.77
N GLY A 129 21.56 12.08 12.98
CA GLY A 129 22.08 13.28 12.31
C GLY A 129 22.96 13.02 11.09
N ASP A 130 23.11 11.76 10.65
CA ASP A 130 23.86 11.40 9.44
C ASP A 130 23.01 11.62 8.17
N LEU A 131 22.90 12.89 7.78
CA LEU A 131 22.15 13.30 6.59
C LEU A 131 22.74 12.70 5.29
N THR A 132 24.05 12.46 5.24
CA THR A 132 24.72 11.93 4.04
C THR A 132 24.41 10.45 3.85
N GLY A 133 24.53 9.66 4.94
CA GLY A 133 24.17 8.25 4.96
C GLY A 133 22.70 8.03 4.62
N ALA A 134 21.81 8.80 5.23
CA ALA A 134 20.37 8.77 4.96
C ALA A 134 20.06 9.09 3.49
N LYS A 135 20.60 10.19 2.95
CA LYS A 135 20.40 10.59 1.54
C LYS A 135 20.87 9.51 0.57
N ARG A 136 22.00 8.85 0.87
CA ARG A 136 22.51 7.73 0.05
C ARG A 136 21.53 6.56 0.03
N ILE A 137 20.97 6.19 1.18
CA ILE A 137 20.01 5.09 1.31
C ILE A 137 18.72 5.41 0.55
N PHE A 138 18.11 6.58 0.78
CA PHE A 138 16.85 6.94 0.11
C PHE A 138 17.00 7.04 -1.42
N ASN A 139 18.12 7.58 -1.91
CA ASN A 139 18.42 7.56 -3.35
C ASN A 139 18.61 6.14 -3.89
N ALA A 140 19.21 5.24 -3.12
CA ALA A 140 19.33 3.83 -3.52
C ALA A 140 17.97 3.14 -3.58
N ILE A 141 17.04 3.46 -2.66
CA ILE A 141 15.66 2.97 -2.70
C ILE A 141 14.94 3.47 -3.95
N ILE A 142 15.06 4.75 -4.28
CA ILE A 142 14.40 5.33 -5.48
C ILE A 142 14.93 4.71 -6.77
N ARG A 143 16.22 4.40 -6.86
CA ARG A 143 16.80 3.70 -8.02
C ARG A 143 16.23 2.30 -8.21
N GLU A 144 15.94 1.61 -7.11
CA GLU A 144 15.41 0.25 -7.09
C GLU A 144 13.88 0.24 -7.30
N CYS A 145 13.20 1.20 -6.69
CA CYS A 145 11.75 1.37 -6.74
C CYS A 145 11.40 2.86 -6.90
N PRO A 146 11.31 3.35 -8.17
CA PRO A 146 11.05 4.77 -8.46
C PRO A 146 9.69 5.29 -7.98
N TYR A 147 8.80 4.42 -7.52
CA TYR A 147 7.47 4.77 -7.03
C TYR A 147 7.34 4.71 -5.51
N PHE A 148 8.45 4.60 -4.79
CA PHE A 148 8.48 4.50 -3.33
C PHE A 148 8.28 5.89 -2.68
N ILE A 149 7.03 6.30 -2.47
CA ILE A 149 6.65 7.64 -1.96
C ILE A 149 7.38 8.01 -0.65
N HIS A 150 7.54 7.06 0.26
CA HIS A 150 8.22 7.28 1.54
C HIS A 150 9.63 7.90 1.39
N ALA A 151 10.43 7.41 0.43
CA ALA A 151 11.79 7.89 0.23
C ALA A 151 11.80 9.33 -0.31
N TYR A 152 10.88 9.66 -1.22
CA TYR A 152 10.72 11.03 -1.71
C TYR A 152 10.31 11.99 -0.59
N ASN A 153 9.37 11.60 0.27
CA ASN A 153 8.96 12.43 1.41
C ASN A 153 10.13 12.70 2.36
N LYS A 154 10.96 11.69 2.67
CA LYS A 154 12.15 11.88 3.51
C LYS A 154 13.18 12.80 2.85
N LEU A 155 13.47 12.61 1.56
CA LEU A 155 14.37 13.52 0.84
C LEU A 155 13.83 14.95 0.79
N ALA A 156 12.52 15.12 0.62
CA ALA A 156 11.89 16.44 0.61
C ALA A 156 12.00 17.14 1.96
N ALA A 157 11.73 16.42 3.06
CA ALA A 157 11.92 16.92 4.42
C ALA A 157 13.39 17.32 4.68
N MET A 158 14.35 16.49 4.27
CA MET A 158 15.77 16.83 4.42
C MET A 158 16.19 18.09 3.65
N GLU A 159 15.60 18.35 2.48
CA GLU A 159 15.89 19.57 1.72
C GLU A 159 15.14 20.78 2.30
N TRP A 160 13.95 20.57 2.87
CA TRP A 160 13.24 21.58 3.66
C TRP A 160 14.07 22.03 4.87
N ASP A 161 14.61 21.10 5.64
CA ASP A 161 15.42 21.40 6.83
C ASP A 161 16.71 22.18 6.49
N LYS A 162 17.19 22.05 5.24
CA LYS A 162 18.31 22.82 4.70
C LYS A 162 17.93 24.19 4.13
N GLY A 163 16.64 24.53 4.12
CA GLY A 163 16.09 25.72 3.48
C GLY A 163 16.03 25.63 1.94
N ASN A 164 16.32 24.47 1.34
CA ASN A 164 16.30 24.27 -0.11
C ASN A 164 14.88 23.94 -0.61
N LEU A 165 13.99 24.93 -0.51
CA LEU A 165 12.56 24.76 -0.81
C LEU A 165 12.30 24.33 -2.26
N ALA A 166 13.14 24.74 -3.22
CA ALA A 166 13.00 24.36 -4.62
C ALA A 166 13.23 22.86 -4.82
N GLN A 167 14.20 22.27 -4.12
CA GLN A 167 14.46 20.83 -4.21
C GLN A 167 13.47 20.02 -3.37
N ALA A 168 13.04 20.55 -2.22
CA ALA A 168 11.94 19.96 -1.44
C ALA A 168 10.66 19.86 -2.29
N GLU A 169 10.30 20.93 -3.01
CA GLU A 169 9.14 20.96 -3.92
C GLU A 169 9.26 19.89 -5.00
N ARG A 170 10.45 19.72 -5.60
CA ARG A 170 10.68 18.70 -6.63
C ARG A 170 10.43 17.30 -6.10
N HIS A 171 10.97 16.96 -4.92
CA HIS A 171 10.77 15.63 -4.33
C HIS A 171 9.32 15.38 -3.95
N TYR A 172 8.65 16.34 -3.31
CA TYR A 172 7.22 16.21 -3.01
C TYR A 172 6.35 16.15 -4.26
N SER A 173 6.67 16.91 -5.32
CA SER A 173 5.92 16.86 -6.58
C SER A 173 6.04 15.48 -7.23
N GLN A 174 7.22 14.86 -7.21
CA GLN A 174 7.36 13.48 -7.70
C GLN A 174 6.51 12.49 -6.90
N ALA A 175 6.56 12.56 -5.57
CA ALA A 175 5.70 11.76 -4.70
C ALA A 175 4.21 11.99 -4.96
N TYR A 176 3.83 13.24 -5.21
CA TYR A 176 2.46 13.64 -5.50
C TYR A 176 1.98 13.03 -6.80
N GLU A 177 2.76 13.10 -7.88
CA GLU A 177 2.40 12.50 -9.17
C GLU A 177 2.25 10.98 -9.06
N ILE A 178 3.14 10.31 -8.32
CA ILE A 178 3.02 8.87 -8.04
C ILE A 178 1.69 8.57 -7.37
N GLY A 179 1.38 9.21 -6.23
CA GLY A 179 0.14 8.92 -5.52
C GLY A 179 -1.12 9.36 -6.28
N ARG A 180 -1.06 10.48 -7.01
CA ARG A 180 -2.17 10.99 -7.82
C ARG A 180 -2.52 10.05 -8.97
N SER A 181 -1.53 9.42 -9.59
CA SER A 181 -1.73 8.48 -10.70
C SER A 181 -2.50 7.22 -10.29
N VAL A 182 -2.45 6.84 -9.01
CA VAL A 182 -3.20 5.71 -8.45
C VAL A 182 -4.68 6.05 -8.26
N LEU A 183 -5.00 7.32 -8.03
CA LEU A 183 -6.36 7.78 -7.77
C LEU A 183 -7.12 8.06 -9.08
N PRO A 184 -8.39 7.62 -9.21
CA PRO A 184 -9.24 8.04 -10.31
C PRO A 184 -9.32 9.57 -10.46
N VAL A 185 -9.51 10.06 -11.69
CA VAL A 185 -9.59 11.51 -11.99
C VAL A 185 -10.60 12.23 -11.09
N ASN A 186 -11.77 11.62 -10.90
CA ASN A 186 -12.86 12.13 -10.05
C ASN A 186 -13.01 11.33 -8.75
N PHE A 187 -11.89 11.00 -8.09
CA PHE A 187 -11.94 10.28 -6.82
C PHE A 187 -12.70 11.09 -5.75
N ARG A 188 -13.77 10.50 -5.22
CA ARG A 188 -14.62 11.06 -4.15
C ARG A 188 -14.57 10.22 -2.86
N GLY A 189 -13.65 9.26 -2.82
CA GLY A 189 -13.43 8.41 -1.67
C GLY A 189 -12.63 9.12 -0.57
N LYS A 190 -12.64 8.52 0.61
CA LYS A 190 -11.78 8.86 1.72
C LYS A 190 -10.56 7.94 1.73
N LEU A 191 -9.44 8.47 2.21
CA LEU A 191 -8.22 7.77 2.58
C LEU A 191 -8.01 7.96 4.10
N PRO A 192 -8.72 7.21 4.96
CA PRO A 192 -8.58 7.34 6.41
C PRO A 192 -7.14 7.14 6.87
N TRP A 193 -6.72 7.89 7.89
CA TRP A 193 -5.41 7.79 8.53
C TRP A 193 -5.11 6.43 9.19
N GLY A 194 -6.18 5.75 9.63
CA GLY A 194 -6.09 4.42 10.25
C GLY A 194 -5.48 3.37 9.33
N TRP A 195 -5.66 3.51 8.02
CA TRP A 195 -5.02 2.67 7.02
C TRP A 195 -3.59 3.16 6.81
N VAL A 196 -2.63 2.42 7.36
CA VAL A 196 -1.20 2.81 7.42
C VAL A 196 -0.65 3.14 6.03
N GLU A 197 -1.08 2.40 5.01
CA GLU A 197 -0.60 2.53 3.65
C GLU A 197 -1.03 3.85 2.97
N ASN A 198 -2.01 4.57 3.51
CA ASN A 198 -2.44 5.89 3.02
C ASN A 198 -1.51 7.02 3.47
N ARG A 199 -0.90 6.88 4.65
CA ARG A 199 -0.12 7.93 5.32
C ARG A 199 0.99 8.52 4.46
N PRO A 200 1.72 7.77 3.61
CA PRO A 200 2.79 8.34 2.80
C PRO A 200 2.25 9.40 1.84
N PHE A 201 1.14 9.11 1.16
CA PHE A 201 0.55 10.06 0.23
C PHE A 201 -0.10 11.26 0.96
N LEU A 202 -0.73 11.04 2.12
CA LEU A 202 -1.29 12.12 2.93
C LEU A 202 -0.18 13.08 3.42
N HIS A 203 0.96 12.55 3.88
CA HIS A 203 2.13 13.35 4.22
C HIS A 203 2.69 14.10 3.02
N THR A 204 2.68 13.51 1.83
CA THR A 204 3.10 14.21 0.60
C THR A 204 2.25 15.43 0.34
N LEU A 205 0.91 15.33 0.44
CA LEU A 205 0.01 16.46 0.24
C LEU A 205 0.27 17.59 1.24
N HIS A 206 0.42 17.21 2.51
CA HIS A 206 0.70 18.15 3.59
C HIS A 206 2.06 18.85 3.39
N GLY A 207 3.13 18.07 3.18
CA GLY A 207 4.48 18.61 2.98
C GLY A 207 4.60 19.47 1.73
N LEU A 208 3.95 19.09 0.62
CA LEU A 208 3.91 19.91 -0.59
C LEU A 208 3.16 21.22 -0.34
N ALA A 209 2.06 21.20 0.40
CA ALA A 209 1.33 22.41 0.75
C ALA A 209 2.19 23.37 1.59
N LEU A 210 2.92 22.87 2.58
CA LEU A 210 3.86 23.67 3.38
C LEU A 210 4.98 24.27 2.52
N VAL A 211 5.54 23.50 1.59
CA VAL A 211 6.53 24.00 0.61
C VAL A 211 5.96 25.12 -0.25
N LYS A 212 4.74 24.94 -0.80
CA LYS A 212 4.08 26.00 -1.58
C LYS A 212 3.85 27.25 -0.75
N LEU A 213 3.43 27.07 0.49
CA LEU A 213 3.19 28.17 1.42
C LEU A 213 4.48 28.95 1.68
N ARG A 214 5.56 28.29 2.09
CA ARG A 214 6.85 28.94 2.37
C ARG A 214 7.49 29.59 1.14
N ARG A 215 7.08 29.19 -0.07
CA ARG A 215 7.52 29.77 -1.34
C ARG A 215 6.66 30.95 -1.82
N GLY A 216 5.68 31.41 -1.02
CA GLY A 216 4.85 32.56 -1.39
C GLY A 216 3.59 32.19 -2.18
N ASP A 217 3.18 30.91 -2.24
CA ASP A 217 2.00 30.45 -2.98
C ASP A 217 0.90 29.87 -2.05
N PRO A 218 0.23 30.73 -1.25
CA PRO A 218 -0.81 30.30 -0.33
C PRO A 218 -2.06 29.77 -1.05
N GLN A 219 -2.31 30.18 -2.30
CA GLN A 219 -3.46 29.72 -3.06
C GLN A 219 -3.33 28.25 -3.44
N SER A 220 -2.17 27.83 -3.96
CA SER A 220 -1.92 26.42 -4.26
C SER A 220 -1.82 25.57 -2.99
N ALA A 221 -1.19 26.10 -1.93
CA ALA A 221 -1.13 25.43 -0.63
C ALA A 221 -2.54 25.13 -0.09
N LYS A 222 -3.43 26.14 -0.08
CA LYS A 222 -4.83 25.96 0.36
C LYS A 222 -5.56 24.90 -0.47
N LYS A 223 -5.39 24.88 -1.80
CA LYS A 223 -6.02 23.86 -2.66
C LYS A 223 -5.59 22.43 -2.29
N LEU A 224 -4.31 22.23 -1.97
CA LEU A 224 -3.79 20.94 -1.54
C LEU A 224 -4.36 20.54 -0.17
N LEU A 225 -4.41 21.46 0.79
CA LEU A 225 -4.95 21.22 2.12
C LEU A 225 -6.47 20.97 2.10
N ASP A 226 -7.22 21.73 1.30
CA ASP A 226 -8.66 21.49 1.06
C ASP A 226 -8.89 20.09 0.48
N TRP A 227 -7.99 19.60 -0.37
CA TRP A 227 -8.06 18.25 -0.90
C TRP A 227 -7.68 17.20 0.14
N LEU A 228 -6.63 17.45 0.93
CA LEU A 228 -6.22 16.58 2.03
C LEU A 228 -7.38 16.34 3.01
N ILE A 229 -8.13 17.38 3.40
CA ILE A 229 -9.29 17.24 4.30
C ILE A 229 -10.43 16.44 3.67
N LYS A 230 -10.61 16.51 2.35
CA LYS A 230 -11.62 15.68 1.65
C LYS A 230 -11.23 14.20 1.67
N LEU A 231 -9.93 13.91 1.58
CA LEU A 231 -9.40 12.55 1.64
C LEU A 231 -9.40 12.03 3.08
N GLU A 232 -8.95 12.84 4.04
CA GLU A 232 -8.76 12.48 5.45
C GLU A 232 -9.53 13.50 6.33
N PRO A 233 -10.83 13.29 6.58
CA PRO A 233 -11.66 14.26 7.28
C PRO A 233 -11.41 14.40 8.78
N GLU A 234 -10.73 13.45 9.42
CA GLU A 234 -10.40 13.52 10.84
C GLU A 234 -9.28 14.54 11.10
N ASP A 235 -8.57 14.95 10.05
CA ASP A 235 -7.57 16.01 10.05
C ASP A 235 -6.40 15.74 11.02
N PHE A 236 -5.85 14.52 10.98
CA PHE A 236 -4.73 14.11 11.83
C PHE A 236 -3.45 14.93 11.61
N LEU A 237 -3.33 15.63 10.47
CA LEU A 237 -2.20 16.49 10.13
C LEU A 237 -2.45 17.98 10.44
N GLY A 238 -3.62 18.35 10.97
CA GLY A 238 -3.93 19.72 11.36
C GLY A 238 -4.06 20.71 10.19
N ALA A 239 -4.44 20.23 9.01
CA ALA A 239 -4.59 21.02 7.79
C ALA A 239 -5.63 22.15 7.94
N ARG A 240 -6.68 21.98 8.75
CA ARG A 240 -7.69 23.03 9.00
C ARG A 240 -7.09 24.27 9.63
N SER A 241 -6.18 24.11 10.59
CA SER A 241 -5.51 25.23 11.25
C SER A 241 -4.74 26.07 10.24
N ILE A 242 -3.96 25.40 9.38
CA ILE A 242 -3.14 26.06 8.36
C ILE A 242 -4.04 26.81 7.34
N ILE A 243 -5.18 26.23 6.95
CA ILE A 243 -6.14 26.90 6.06
C ILE A 243 -6.71 28.16 6.72
N ASP A 244 -7.02 28.11 8.01
CA ASP A 244 -7.50 29.28 8.74
C ASP A 244 -6.44 30.38 8.83
N ASP A 245 -5.18 30.02 9.04
CA ASP A 245 -4.06 30.97 9.04
C ASP A 245 -3.85 31.61 7.67
N ILE A 246 -3.94 30.81 6.59
CA ILE A 246 -3.92 31.32 5.20
C ILE A 246 -5.05 32.32 4.98
N ARG A 247 -6.25 32.04 5.49
CA ARG A 247 -7.42 32.90 5.33
C ARG A 247 -7.28 34.22 6.10
N LYS A 248 -6.64 34.19 7.27
CA LYS A 248 -6.37 35.37 8.10
C LYS A 248 -5.14 36.16 7.65
N GLY A 249 -4.29 35.57 6.80
CA GLY A 249 -3.00 36.16 6.42
C GLY A 249 -1.96 36.13 7.54
N THR A 250 -2.11 35.23 8.51
CA THR A 250 -1.27 35.14 9.72
C THR A 250 -0.18 34.08 9.62
N VAL A 251 -0.01 33.46 8.46
CA VAL A 251 0.97 32.39 8.26
C VAL A 251 2.39 32.93 8.47
N PRO A 252 3.17 32.35 9.40
CA PRO A 252 4.59 32.64 9.50
C PRO A 252 5.30 32.07 8.27
N TRP A 253 6.05 32.91 7.55
CA TRP A 253 6.79 32.48 6.36
C TRP A 253 8.16 31.86 6.72
N ASP A 254 8.53 31.92 8.01
CA ASP A 254 9.94 31.90 8.42
C ASP A 254 10.30 30.75 9.39
N GLU A 255 9.33 30.03 9.96
CA GLU A 255 9.54 28.84 10.80
C GLU A 255 9.28 27.54 10.01
#